data_AF-A0AAE4A847-F1
#
_entry.id   AF-A0AAE4A847-F1
#
_cell.length_a   1.000
_cell.length_b   1.000
_cell.length_c   1.000
_cell.angle_alpha   90.00
_cell.angle_beta   90.00
_cell.angle_gamma   90.00
#
_symmetry.space_group_name_H-M   'P 1'
#
loop_
_entity.id
_entity.type
_entity.pdbx_description
1 polymer ?
#
loop_
_entity_poly.entity_id
_entity_poly.type
_entity_poly.pdbx_seq_one_letter_code
_entity_poly.pdbx_strand_id
1 'polypeptide(L)'
;MLLAVAGCGSSGGDDSATVATAAPDGSAAFVRAAWDVCDGLNAEIAAVPRSSLTQQDPARDTAVWLEQVIRIRRDGASRLAQVEVPADAKGEYDQFVALIGEQTDSFQRIHDAMASGDRATADAASTDSAVANEKQNAIARRLGIDGCAGG
;
A
#
# COMPACT_ATOMS: atom_id res chain seq x y z
N MET A 1 10.17 47.10 -14.44
CA MET A 1 9.71 45.71 -14.50
C MET A 1 9.94 45.09 -13.13
N LEU A 2 8.89 44.93 -12.35
CA LEU A 2 8.91 44.25 -11.06
C LEU A 2 8.59 42.77 -11.31
N LEU A 3 9.53 41.89 -10.97
CA LEU A 3 9.30 40.44 -10.92
C LEU A 3 8.50 40.11 -9.67
N ALA A 4 7.25 39.66 -9.86
CA ALA A 4 6.43 39.11 -8.80
C ALA A 4 6.91 37.69 -8.46
N VAL A 5 7.37 37.50 -7.23
CA VAL A 5 7.62 36.20 -6.63
C VAL A 5 6.26 35.57 -6.35
N ALA A 6 5.92 34.49 -7.07
CA ALA A 6 4.80 33.63 -6.73
C ALA A 6 5.18 32.78 -5.50
N GLY A 7 5.12 33.40 -4.32
CA GLY A 7 5.00 32.67 -3.07
C GLY A 7 3.60 32.08 -3.00
N CYS A 8 3.47 30.76 -3.17
CA CYS A 8 2.24 30.07 -2.81
C CYS A 8 2.16 30.10 -1.27
N GLY A 9 1.24 30.93 -0.78
CA GLY A 9 1.05 31.20 0.64
C GLY A 9 0.58 29.97 1.39
N SER A 10 1.32 29.63 2.43
CA SER A 10 0.84 28.89 3.59
C SER A 10 -0.04 29.82 4.43
N SER A 11 -1.34 29.55 4.54
CA SER A 11 -2.26 30.12 5.55
C SER A 11 -3.61 29.41 5.56
N GLY A 12 -4.02 28.97 6.75
CA GLY A 12 -5.37 28.45 7.08
C GLY A 12 -5.40 26.92 7.15
N GLY A 13 -5.59 26.25 8.28
CA GLY A 13 -6.50 26.59 9.37
C GLY A 13 -7.80 25.80 9.18
N ASP A 14 -8.15 25.03 10.21
CA ASP A 14 -9.40 24.28 10.40
C ASP A 14 -9.47 22.86 9.80
N ASP A 15 -9.24 21.90 10.70
CA ASP A 15 -10.07 20.71 10.91
C ASP A 15 -10.86 20.22 9.71
N SER A 16 -10.21 19.43 8.87
CA SER A 16 -10.88 18.45 8.03
C SER A 16 -10.36 17.06 8.36
N ALA A 17 -10.41 16.70 9.64
CA ALA A 17 -10.96 15.39 9.95
C ALA A 17 -12.41 15.47 9.48
N THR A 18 -12.67 15.09 8.22
CA THR A 18 -14.01 14.68 7.82
C THR A 18 -14.33 13.56 8.78
N VAL A 19 -15.03 13.90 9.86
CA VAL A 19 -15.56 12.96 10.82
C VAL A 19 -16.38 12.02 9.98
N ALA A 20 -15.85 10.80 9.80
CA ALA A 20 -16.60 9.69 9.27
C ALA A 20 -17.92 9.72 10.04
N THR A 21 -19.00 10.09 9.34
CA THR A 21 -20.36 10.10 9.86
C THR A 21 -20.52 8.84 10.65
N ALA A 22 -20.71 8.98 11.97
CA ALA A 22 -20.62 7.91 12.95
C ALA A 22 -21.24 6.64 12.37
N ALA A 23 -20.38 5.80 11.82
CA ALA A 23 -20.81 4.54 11.28
C ALA A 23 -21.29 3.72 12.48
N PRO A 24 -22.30 2.85 12.33
CA PRO A 24 -22.76 2.00 13.43
C PRO A 24 -21.53 1.41 14.13
N ASP A 25 -21.50 1.45 15.45
CA ASP A 25 -20.37 1.09 16.33
C ASP A 25 -19.35 0.06 15.78
N GLY A 26 -19.82 -1.02 15.14
CA GLY A 26 -18.98 -2.02 14.46
C GLY A 26 -18.13 -1.51 13.27
N SER A 27 -18.59 -0.53 12.51
CA SER A 27 -17.88 0.06 11.38
C SER A 27 -16.68 0.92 11.81
N ALA A 28 -16.79 1.66 12.92
CA ALA A 28 -15.67 2.45 13.44
C ALA A 28 -14.56 1.56 14.02
N ALA A 29 -14.94 0.44 14.67
CA ALA A 29 -13.99 -0.55 15.16
C ALA A 29 -13.27 -1.27 14.01
N PHE A 30 -14.02 -1.67 12.97
CA PHE A 30 -13.48 -2.23 11.73
C PHE A 30 -12.47 -1.29 11.06
N VAL A 31 -12.84 -0.04 10.83
CA VAL A 31 -11.95 0.94 10.16
C VAL A 31 -10.66 1.12 10.94
N ARG A 32 -10.75 1.27 12.27
CA ARG A 32 -9.56 1.40 13.13
C ARG A 32 -8.66 0.17 13.07
N ALA A 33 -9.24 -1.03 13.18
CA ALA A 33 -8.47 -2.27 13.13
C ALA A 33 -7.74 -2.45 11.78
N ALA A 34 -8.40 -2.12 10.66
CA ALA A 34 -7.76 -2.17 9.35
C ALA A 34 -6.65 -1.12 9.22
N TRP A 35 -6.87 0.11 9.68
CA TRP A 35 -5.85 1.17 9.72
C TRP A 35 -4.64 0.77 10.54
N ASP A 36 -4.82 0.26 11.75
CA ASP A 36 -3.72 -0.16 12.63
C ASP A 36 -2.82 -1.21 11.95
N VAL A 37 -3.43 -2.13 11.19
CA VAL A 37 -2.67 -3.11 10.40
C VAL A 37 -1.93 -2.41 9.26
N CYS A 38 -2.60 -1.57 8.47
CA CYS A 38 -1.99 -0.89 7.33
C CYS A 38 -0.86 0.06 7.74
N ASP A 39 -1.03 0.85 8.80
CA ASP A 39 0.00 1.74 9.34
C ASP A 39 1.20 0.96 9.86
N GLY A 40 0.97 -0.14 10.58
CA GLY A 40 2.02 -1.04 11.03
C GLY A 40 2.84 -1.59 9.86
N LEU A 41 2.16 -2.09 8.82
CA LEU A 41 2.81 -2.62 7.62
C LEU A 41 3.58 -1.56 6.85
N ASN A 42 3.01 -0.36 6.70
CA ASN A 42 3.68 0.75 6.03
C ASN A 42 4.95 1.17 6.80
N ALA A 43 4.90 1.19 8.13
CA ALA A 43 6.07 1.45 8.97
C ALA A 43 7.14 0.35 8.83
N GLU A 44 6.74 -0.93 8.83
CA GLU A 44 7.65 -2.06 8.61
C GLU A 44 8.33 -1.99 7.24
N ILE A 45 7.57 -1.71 6.17
CA ILE A 45 8.10 -1.53 4.81
C ILE A 45 9.04 -0.32 4.73
N ALA A 46 8.67 0.81 5.35
CA ALA A 46 9.50 2.02 5.36
C ALA A 46 10.82 1.81 6.13
N ALA A 47 10.84 0.91 7.10
CA ALA A 47 12.03 0.54 7.85
C ALA A 47 12.98 -0.38 7.07
N VAL A 48 12.54 -0.97 5.94
CA VAL A 48 13.39 -1.80 5.07
C VAL A 48 14.44 -0.90 4.40
N PRO A 49 15.74 -1.03 4.72
CA PRO A 49 16.76 -0.13 4.20
C PRO A 49 16.89 -0.30 2.69
N ARG A 50 16.64 0.78 1.95
CA ARG A 50 17.01 0.86 0.52
C ARG A 50 18.49 1.18 0.30
N SER A 51 19.18 1.64 1.34
CA SER A 51 20.55 2.16 1.30
C SER A 51 21.63 1.12 1.59
N SER A 52 21.28 -0.07 2.10
CA SER A 52 22.22 -1.19 2.27
C SER A 52 22.51 -1.95 0.98
N LEU A 53 21.86 -1.53 -0.10
CA LEU A 53 22.06 -1.96 -1.46
C LEU A 53 23.38 -1.36 -1.96
N THR A 54 24.35 -2.21 -2.28
CA THR A 54 25.74 -1.81 -2.56
C THR A 54 25.89 -0.87 -3.76
N GLN A 55 24.82 -0.66 -4.53
CA GLN A 55 24.73 0.10 -5.78
C GLN A 55 25.64 -0.44 -6.89
N GLN A 56 26.34 -1.55 -6.64
CA GLN A 56 27.19 -2.22 -7.62
C GLN A 56 26.35 -3.02 -8.62
N ASP A 57 25.21 -3.54 -8.17
CA ASP A 57 24.26 -4.29 -8.99
C ASP A 57 22.83 -3.91 -8.58
N PRO A 58 22.25 -2.88 -9.25
CA PRO A 58 20.90 -2.42 -8.94
C PRO A 58 19.83 -3.50 -9.06
N ALA A 59 20.00 -4.51 -9.92
CA ALA A 59 19.02 -5.57 -10.10
C ALA A 59 19.03 -6.53 -8.92
N ARG A 60 20.22 -6.99 -8.52
CA ARG A 60 20.41 -7.81 -7.32
C ARG A 60 19.95 -7.08 -6.06
N ASP A 61 20.32 -5.82 -5.95
CA ASP A 61 19.96 -4.97 -4.83
C ASP A 61 18.43 -4.82 -4.72
N THR A 62 17.75 -4.57 -5.84
CA THR A 62 16.27 -4.51 -5.89
C THR A 62 15.64 -5.84 -5.49
N ALA A 63 16.18 -6.96 -5.94
CA ALA A 63 15.68 -8.29 -5.57
C ALA A 63 15.78 -8.52 -4.05
N VAL A 64 16.92 -8.25 -3.41
CA VAL A 64 17.08 -8.40 -1.95
C VAL A 64 16.07 -7.55 -1.18
N TRP A 65 15.84 -6.30 -1.62
CA TRP A 65 14.84 -5.43 -1.02
C TRP A 65 13.41 -5.97 -1.20
N LEU A 66 13.05 -6.42 -2.41
CA LEU A 66 11.74 -7.01 -2.70
C LEU A 66 11.48 -8.25 -1.87
N GLU A 67 12.48 -9.09 -1.62
CA GLU A 67 12.34 -10.29 -0.78
C GLU A 67 11.84 -9.94 0.64
N GLN A 68 12.38 -8.85 1.23
CA GLN A 68 11.95 -8.35 2.54
C GLN A 68 10.52 -7.80 2.49
N VAL A 69 10.21 -6.99 1.47
CA VAL A 69 8.88 -6.38 1.29
C VAL A 69 7.79 -7.44 1.06
N ILE A 70 8.06 -8.48 0.25
CA ILE A 70 7.13 -9.58 -0.01
C ILE A 70 6.78 -10.30 1.29
N ARG A 71 7.77 -10.58 2.16
CA ARG A 71 7.51 -11.20 3.47
C ARG A 71 6.58 -10.35 4.33
N ILE A 72 6.88 -9.06 4.46
CA ILE A 72 6.07 -8.12 5.26
C ILE A 72 4.65 -8.05 4.70
N ARG A 73 4.48 -7.98 3.37
CA ARG A 73 3.16 -7.92 2.75
C ARG A 73 2.34 -9.20 2.89
N ARG A 74 2.97 -10.38 2.84
CA ARG A 74 2.30 -11.65 3.12
C ARG A 74 1.82 -11.73 4.57
N ASP A 75 2.64 -11.31 5.52
CA ASP A 75 2.23 -11.19 6.92
C ASP A 75 1.05 -10.20 7.07
N GLY A 76 1.16 -9.05 6.41
CA GLY A 76 0.11 -8.04 6.37
C GLY A 76 -1.22 -8.52 5.82
N ALA A 77 -1.22 -9.24 4.70
CA ALA A 77 -2.42 -9.84 4.14
C ALA A 77 -3.04 -10.86 5.12
N SER A 78 -2.22 -11.63 5.83
CA SER A 78 -2.68 -12.56 6.89
C SER A 78 -3.31 -11.82 8.07
N ARG A 79 -2.72 -10.70 8.51
CA ARG A 79 -3.26 -9.84 9.58
C ARG A 79 -4.59 -9.18 9.17
N LEU A 80 -4.68 -8.68 7.93
CA LEU A 80 -5.91 -8.11 7.38
C LEU A 80 -7.02 -9.17 7.28
N ALA A 81 -6.70 -10.39 6.87
CA ALA A 81 -7.67 -11.49 6.82
C ALA A 81 -8.29 -11.85 8.19
N GLN A 82 -7.69 -11.40 9.30
CA GLN A 82 -8.19 -11.62 10.67
C GLN A 82 -9.01 -10.44 11.20
N VAL A 83 -9.10 -9.33 10.47
CA VAL A 83 -9.93 -8.19 10.88
C VAL A 83 -11.39 -8.61 10.88
N GLU A 84 -12.13 -8.26 11.93
CA GLU A 84 -13.57 -8.44 11.96
C GLU A 84 -14.24 -7.41 11.05
N VAL A 85 -14.96 -7.90 10.03
CA VAL A 85 -15.55 -7.06 8.99
C VAL A 85 -17.08 -7.11 9.09
N PRO A 86 -17.76 -5.96 9.07
CA PRO A 86 -19.22 -5.89 8.95
C PRO A 86 -19.73 -6.66 7.73
N ALA A 87 -20.88 -7.33 7.86
CA ALA A 87 -21.39 -8.23 6.83
C ALA A 87 -21.65 -7.52 5.48
N ASP A 88 -22.04 -6.25 5.52
CA ASP A 88 -22.26 -5.38 4.37
C ASP A 88 -20.95 -4.94 3.68
N ALA A 89 -19.84 -4.87 4.42
CA ALA A 89 -18.52 -4.53 3.90
C ALA A 89 -17.69 -5.75 3.44
N LYS A 90 -18.05 -6.97 3.88
CA LYS A 90 -17.22 -8.17 3.72
C LYS A 90 -16.84 -8.50 2.27
N GLY A 91 -17.77 -8.36 1.32
CA GLY A 91 -17.50 -8.66 -0.09
C GLY A 91 -16.43 -7.75 -0.69
N GLU A 92 -16.52 -6.44 -0.44
CA GLU A 92 -15.51 -5.48 -0.90
C GLU A 92 -14.19 -5.65 -0.14
N TYR A 93 -14.23 -5.93 1.17
CA TYR A 93 -13.02 -6.16 1.95
C TYR A 93 -12.25 -7.41 1.52
N ASP A 94 -12.94 -8.53 1.26
CA ASP A 94 -12.31 -9.75 0.75
C ASP A 94 -11.64 -9.49 -0.61
N GLN A 95 -12.27 -8.69 -1.48
CA GLN A 95 -11.66 -8.27 -2.74
C GLN A 95 -10.42 -7.38 -2.52
N PHE A 96 -10.47 -6.47 -1.55
CA PHE A 96 -9.32 -5.65 -1.16
C PHE A 96 -8.14 -6.51 -0.71
N VAL A 97 -8.36 -7.48 0.19
CA VAL A 97 -7.31 -8.41 0.65
C VAL A 97 -6.76 -9.26 -0.50
N ALA A 98 -7.62 -9.72 -1.41
CA ALA A 98 -7.19 -10.47 -2.60
C ALA A 98 -6.26 -9.63 -3.51
N LEU A 99 -6.56 -8.34 -3.72
CA LEU A 99 -5.73 -7.45 -4.53
C LEU A 99 -4.37 -7.14 -3.89
N ILE A 100 -4.27 -7.11 -2.56
CA ILE A 100 -2.97 -7.07 -1.85
C ILE A 100 -2.16 -8.33 -2.19
N GLY A 101 -2.81 -9.49 -2.23
CA GLY A 101 -2.22 -10.75 -2.67
C GLY A 101 -1.69 -10.67 -4.10
N GLU A 102 -2.52 -10.24 -5.05
CA GLU A 102 -2.15 -10.07 -6.47
C GLU A 102 -0.97 -9.10 -6.66
N GLN A 103 -0.96 -8.00 -5.91
CA GLN A 103 0.17 -7.05 -5.91
C GLN A 103 1.44 -7.71 -5.37
N THR A 104 1.33 -8.48 -4.29
CA THR A 104 2.46 -9.18 -3.67
C THR A 104 3.03 -10.27 -4.58
N ASP A 105 2.18 -10.99 -5.31
CA ASP A 105 2.61 -11.96 -6.33
C ASP A 105 3.29 -11.26 -7.52
N SER A 106 2.85 -10.06 -7.87
CA SER A 106 3.52 -9.22 -8.87
C SER A 106 4.91 -8.79 -8.40
N PHE A 107 5.10 -8.45 -7.12
CA PHE A 107 6.43 -8.22 -6.55
C PHE A 107 7.32 -9.46 -6.58
N GLN A 108 6.77 -10.66 -6.34
CA GLN A 108 7.51 -11.90 -6.49
C GLN A 108 7.97 -12.11 -7.94
N ARG A 109 7.10 -11.85 -8.93
CA ARG A 109 7.49 -11.91 -10.35
C ARG A 109 8.58 -10.91 -10.71
N ILE A 110 8.52 -9.69 -10.18
CA ILE A 110 9.60 -8.69 -10.36
C ILE A 110 10.90 -9.22 -9.74
N HIS A 111 10.86 -9.74 -8.52
CA HIS A 111 12.01 -10.31 -7.83
C HIS A 111 12.69 -11.40 -8.68
N ASP A 112 11.91 -12.38 -9.14
CA ASP A 112 12.42 -13.53 -9.89
C ASP A 112 12.99 -13.10 -11.25
N ALA A 113 12.31 -12.16 -11.92
CA ALA A 113 12.73 -11.60 -13.19
C ALA A 113 14.02 -10.78 -13.08
N MET A 114 14.21 -10.01 -11.99
CA MET A 114 15.46 -9.29 -11.72
C MET A 114 16.62 -10.27 -11.47
N ALA A 115 16.36 -11.39 -10.78
CA ALA A 115 17.37 -12.41 -10.54
C ALA A 115 17.80 -13.15 -11.82
N SER A 116 16.89 -13.32 -12.79
CA SER A 116 17.16 -13.97 -14.08
C SER A 116 17.57 -13.02 -15.21
N GLY A 117 17.53 -11.70 -14.99
CA GLY A 117 17.76 -10.69 -16.03
C GLY A 117 16.63 -10.56 -17.06
N ASP A 118 15.43 -11.07 -16.76
CA ASP A 118 14.26 -10.99 -17.65
C ASP A 118 13.54 -9.65 -17.51
N ARG A 119 14.04 -8.64 -18.21
CA ARG A 119 13.50 -7.29 -18.13
C ARG A 119 12.03 -7.19 -18.56
N ALA A 120 11.62 -7.96 -19.58
CA ALA A 120 10.27 -7.91 -20.10
C ALA A 120 9.25 -8.41 -19.07
N THR A 121 9.55 -9.52 -18.39
CA THR A 121 8.71 -10.03 -17.30
C THR A 121 8.68 -9.05 -16.13
N ALA A 122 9.81 -8.42 -15.77
CA ALA A 122 9.85 -7.44 -14.69
C ALA A 122 8.98 -6.20 -14.99
N ASP A 123 9.03 -5.67 -16.22
CA ASP A 123 8.22 -4.51 -16.63
C ASP A 123 6.72 -4.86 -16.66
N ALA A 124 6.35 -6.04 -17.21
CA ALA A 124 4.97 -6.51 -17.21
C ALA A 124 4.40 -6.70 -15.79
N ALA A 125 5.16 -7.35 -14.89
CA ALA A 125 4.76 -7.53 -13.50
C ALA A 125 4.68 -6.20 -12.74
N SER A 126 5.50 -5.21 -13.09
CA SER A 126 5.40 -3.85 -12.54
C SER A 126 4.08 -3.18 -12.95
N THR A 127 3.63 -3.34 -14.19
CA THR A 127 2.32 -2.86 -14.64
C THR A 127 1.18 -3.55 -13.90
N ASP A 128 1.22 -4.88 -13.77
CA ASP A 128 0.18 -5.62 -13.04
C ASP A 128 0.10 -5.17 -11.57
N SER A 129 1.24 -4.97 -10.93
CA SER A 129 1.33 -4.43 -9.57
C SER A 129 0.67 -3.05 -9.45
N ALA A 130 0.90 -2.15 -10.41
CA ALA A 130 0.30 -0.82 -10.40
C ALA A 130 -1.23 -0.89 -10.56
N VAL A 131 -1.72 -1.76 -11.44
CA VAL A 131 -3.17 -1.97 -11.64
C VAL A 131 -3.83 -2.54 -10.39
N ALA A 132 -3.20 -3.52 -9.73
CA ALA A 132 -3.69 -4.05 -8.46
C ALA A 132 -3.70 -2.96 -7.37
N ASN A 133 -2.67 -2.12 -7.31
CA ASN A 133 -2.57 -0.99 -6.39
C ASN A 133 -3.70 0.02 -6.55
N GLU A 134 -3.99 0.42 -7.79
CA GLU A 134 -5.05 1.37 -8.07
C GLU A 134 -6.42 0.82 -7.66
N LYS A 135 -6.67 -0.46 -7.97
CA LYS A 135 -7.92 -1.14 -7.59
C LYS A 135 -8.07 -1.27 -6.08
N GLN A 136 -7.03 -1.70 -5.36
CA GLN A 136 -7.10 -1.84 -3.90
C GLN A 136 -7.30 -0.46 -3.24
N ASN A 137 -6.61 0.58 -3.73
CA ASN A 137 -6.75 1.94 -3.21
C ASN A 137 -8.17 2.46 -3.41
N ALA A 138 -8.79 2.16 -4.55
CA ALA A 138 -10.17 2.53 -4.82
C ALA A 138 -11.17 1.83 -3.88
N ILE A 139 -10.94 0.55 -3.56
CA ILE A 139 -11.77 -0.18 -2.59
C ILE A 139 -11.55 0.35 -1.17
N ALA A 140 -10.29 0.55 -0.77
CA ALA A 140 -9.95 1.06 0.56
C ALA A 140 -10.67 2.38 0.88
N ARG A 141 -10.73 3.31 -0.08
CA ARG A 141 -11.48 4.56 0.03
C ARG A 141 -12.99 4.35 0.20
N ARG A 142 -13.59 3.38 -0.51
CA ARG A 142 -15.04 3.08 -0.39
C ARG A 142 -15.39 2.44 0.95
N LEU A 143 -14.47 1.64 1.49
CA LEU A 143 -14.58 1.02 2.80
C LEU A 143 -14.25 1.98 3.97
N GLY A 144 -13.84 3.23 3.68
CA GLY A 144 -13.40 4.20 4.69
C GLY A 144 -12.08 3.84 5.36
N ILE A 145 -11.30 2.94 4.76
CA ILE A 145 -9.98 2.52 5.23
C ILE A 145 -8.85 3.24 4.48
N ASP A 146 -8.95 4.56 4.30
CA ASP A 146 -8.02 5.37 3.50
C ASP A 146 -6.55 5.28 3.93
N GLY A 147 -6.24 4.98 5.20
CA GLY A 147 -4.87 4.70 5.67
C GLY A 147 -4.22 3.49 4.98
N CYS A 148 -5.04 2.59 4.41
CA CYS A 148 -4.58 1.49 3.57
C CYS A 148 -4.38 1.90 2.10
N ALA A 149 -4.85 3.09 1.69
CA ALA A 149 -4.71 3.62 0.35
C ALA A 149 -3.44 4.48 0.21
N GLY A 150 -2.26 3.84 0.30
CA GLY A 150 -0.97 4.54 0.29
C GLY A 150 0.18 3.80 -0.40
N GLY A 151 -0.13 2.71 -1.12
CA GLY A 151 0.87 1.88 -1.80
C GLY A 151 1.60 2.58 -2.93
#